data_AF-A0A2V2UB52-F1
#
_entry.id   AF-A0A2V2UB52-F1
#
_cell.length_a   1.000
_cell.length_b   1.000
_cell.length_c   1.000
_cell.angle_alpha   90.00
_cell.angle_beta   90.00
_cell.angle_gamma   90.00
#
_symmetry.space_group_name_H-M   'P 1'
#
loop_
_entity.id
_entity.type
_entity.pdbx_description
1 polymer ?
#
loop_
_entity_poly.entity_id
_entity_poly.type
_entity_poly.pdbx_seq_one_letter_code
_entity_poly.pdbx_strand_id
1 'polypeptide(L)' 'MLKCPECDAEIKIPSDSIEGEIVTCPDCGASYELVKVGDKFDIKPAQVVGEDWGE' A
#
# COMPACT_ATOMS: atom_id res chain seq x y z
N MET A 1 0.51 5.67 -10.41
CA MET A 1 -0.87 5.34 -10.00
C MET A 1 -1.01 3.83 -10.03
N LEU A 2 -1.64 3.25 -9.01
CA LEU A 2 -1.90 1.82 -8.89
C LEU A 2 -3.40 1.60 -8.70
N LYS A 3 -3.90 0.41 -9.04
CA LYS A 3 -5.29 0.06 -8.79
C LYS A 3 -5.42 -0.62 -7.43
N CYS A 4 -6.37 -0.18 -6.63
CA CYS A 4 -6.74 -0.87 -5.40
C CYS A 4 -7.34 -2.24 -5.75
N PRO A 5 -6.79 -3.36 -5.26
CA PRO A 5 -7.35 -4.69 -5.51
C PRO A 5 -8.69 -4.95 -4.82
N GLU A 6 -9.08 -4.14 -3.82
CA GLU A 6 -10.32 -4.34 -3.04
C GLU A 6 -11.53 -3.60 -3.61
N CYS A 7 -11.32 -2.44 -4.24
CA CYS A 7 -12.42 -1.58 -4.72
C CYS A 7 -12.19 -0.99 -6.11
N ASP A 8 -11.14 -1.40 -6.83
CA ASP A 8 -10.76 -0.94 -8.17
C ASP A 8 -10.44 0.56 -8.29
N ALA A 9 -10.44 1.33 -7.19
CA ALA A 9 -10.11 2.75 -7.17
C ALA A 9 -8.63 3.03 -7.48
N GLU A 10 -8.34 4.23 -7.97
CA GLU A 10 -6.98 4.68 -8.25
C GLU A 10 -6.25 5.14 -6.98
N ILE A 11 -5.13 4.51 -6.67
CA ILE A 11 -4.21 4.89 -5.60
C ILE A 11 -3.07 5.72 -6.22
N LYS A 12 -2.95 6.97 -5.78
CA LYS A 12 -1.86 7.86 -6.19
C LYS A 12 -0.63 7.57 -5.32
N ILE A 13 0.48 7.25 -5.97
CA ILE A 13 1.77 7.03 -5.32
C ILE A 13 2.59 8.31 -5.48
N PRO A 14 2.98 8.98 -4.37
CA PRO A 14 3.90 10.12 -4.40
C PRO A 14 5.21 9.78 -5.12
N SER A 15 5.81 10.78 -5.77
CA SER A 15 7.13 10.60 -6.42
C SER A 15 8.27 10.40 -5.41
N ASP A 16 8.08 10.84 -4.17
CA ASP A 16 9.04 10.72 -3.06
C ASP A 16 8.88 9.42 -2.27
N SER A 17 7.91 8.58 -2.66
CA SER A 17 7.67 7.30 -1.99
C SER A 17 8.85 6.35 -2.10
N ILE A 18 9.04 5.55 -1.06
CA ILE A 18 10.09 4.55 -0.94
C ILE A 18 9.50 3.14 -0.81
N GLU A 19 10.33 2.12 -1.04
CA GLU A 19 9.94 0.74 -0.77
C GLU A 19 9.66 0.55 0.74
N GLY A 20 8.59 -0.18 1.06
CA GLY A 20 8.14 -0.40 2.44
C GLY A 20 7.22 0.68 2.99
N GLU A 21 6.99 1.78 2.26
CA GLU A 21 6.04 2.81 2.68
C GLU A 21 4.60 2.28 2.63
N ILE A 22 3.79 2.65 3.63
CA ILE A 22 2.38 2.30 3.68
C ILE A 22 1.55 3.38 2.99
N VAL A 23 0.75 2.98 2.02
CA VAL A 23 -0.22 3.82 1.33
C VAL A 23 -1.63 3.31 1.59
N THR A 24 -2.57 4.23 1.79
CA THR A 24 -3.97 3.89 2.05
C THR A 24 -4.82 4.25 0.84
N CYS A 25 -5.72 3.34 0.45
CA CYS A 25 -6.70 3.63 -0.58
C CYS A 25 -7.68 4.70 -0.07
N PRO A 26 -7.85 5.83 -0.78
CA PRO A 26 -8.72 6.92 -0.34
C PRO A 26 -10.22 6.57 -0.40
N ASP A 27 -10.60 5.54 -1.16
CA ASP A 27 -11.99 5.13 -1.35
C ASP A 27 -12.46 4.10 -0.32
N CYS A 28 -11.72 3.00 -0.15
CA CYS A 28 -12.12 1.90 0.76
C CYS A 28 -11.38 1.88 2.10
N GLY A 29 -10.31 2.68 2.25
CA GLY A 29 -9.51 2.71 3.48
C GLY A 29 -8.54 1.54 3.66
N ALA A 30 -8.42 0.63 2.69
CA ALA A 30 -7.46 -0.47 2.75
C ALA A 30 -6.01 0.05 2.71
N SER A 31 -5.14 -0.55 3.54
CA SER A 31 -3.72 -0.20 3.61
C SER A 31 -2.88 -1.19 2.82
N TYR A 32 -1.90 -0.66 2.08
CA TYR A 32 -0.98 -1.42 1.24
C TYR A 32 0.46 -0.98 1.49
N GLU A 33 1.39 -1.93 1.43
CA GLU A 33 2.82 -1.64 1.45
C GLU A 33 3.33 -1.53 0.01
N LEU A 34 4.12 -0.48 -0.27
CA LEU A 34 4.82 -0.31 -1.54
C LEU A 34 5.97 -1.29 -1.67
N VAL A 35 6.00 -2.02 -2.78
CA VAL A 35 7.08 -2.93 -3.13
C VAL A 35 7.72 -2.51 -4.45
N LYS A 36 9.06 -2.61 -4.55
CA LYS A 36 9.75 -2.24 -5.79
C LYS A 36 9.84 -3.44 -6.73
N VAL A 37 9.32 -3.27 -7.94
CA VAL A 37 9.36 -4.28 -9.01
C VAL A 37 10.12 -3.68 -10.19
N GLY A 38 11.45 -3.86 -10.16
CA GLY A 38 12.36 -3.20 -11.10
C GLY A 38 12.40 -1.68 -10.88
N ASP A 39 12.07 -0.91 -11.93
CA ASP A 39 12.04 0.56 -11.90
C ASP A 39 10.67 1.14 -11.49
N LYS A 40 9.70 0.31 -11.07
CA LYS A 40 8.34 0.73 -10.72
C LYS A 40 7.95 0.28 -9.32
N PHE A 41 6.95 0.95 -8.76
CA PHE A 41 6.28 0.52 -7.54
C PHE A 41 5.06 -0.34 -7.88
N ASP A 42 4.84 -1.35 -7.05
CA ASP A 42 3.63 -2.15 -6.96
C ASP A 42 3.13 -2.13 -5.50
N ILE A 43 1.98 -2.76 -5.22
CA ILE A 43 1.38 -2.79 -3.89
C ILE A 43 1.06 -4.21 -3.46
N LYS A 44 1.31 -4.51 -2.19
CA LYS A 44 0.77 -5.70 -1.53
C LYS A 44 -0.05 -5.28 -0.31
N PRO A 45 -1.02 -6.09 0.15
CA PRO A 45 -1.74 -5.81 1.38
C PRO A 45 -0.75 -5.52 2.50
N ALA A 46 -0.89 -4.36 3.15
CA ALA A 46 -0.07 -4.05 4.32
C ALA A 46 -0.38 -5.13 5.34
N GLN A 47 0.66 -5.72 5.93
CA GLN A 47 0.45 -6.55 7.10
C GLN A 47 -0.18 -5.64 8.16
N VAL A 48 -1.46 -5.85 8.46
CA VAL A 48 -1.96 -5.58 9.80
C VAL A 48 -1.17 -6.56 10.65
N VAL A 49 -0.02 -6.10 11.15
CA VAL A 49 0.61 -6.67 12.33
C VAL A 49 -0.54 -7.04 13.26
N GLY A 50 -0.70 -8.34 13.43
CA GLY A 50 -1.79 -8.92 14.20
C GLY A 50 -1.84 -8.23 15.55
N GLU A 51 -3.00 -8.27 16.18
CA GLU A 51 -3.28 -7.78 17.52
C GLU A 51 -2.32 -8.35 18.59
N ASP A 52 -1.06 -7.92 18.54
CA ASP A 52 0.05 -8.32 19.40
C ASP A 52 1.17 -7.25 19.29
N TRP A 53 0.77 -5.97 19.24
CA TRP A 53 1.66 -4.92 19.73
C TRP A 53 1.62 -4.95 21.26
N GLY A 54 2.40 -5.86 21.83
CA GLY A 54 2.67 -5.90 23.27
C GLY A 54 1.98 -7.03 24.00
N GLU A 55 2.71 -8.14 24.15
CA GLU A 55 2.88 -8.75 25.47
C GLU A 55 4.14 -8.19 26.14
#